data_AF-A0A432QUY2-F1
#
_entry.id   AF-A0A432QUY2-F1
#
_cell.length_a   1.000
_cell.length_b   1.000
_cell.length_c   1.000
_cell.angle_alpha   90.00
_cell.angle_beta   90.00
_cell.angle_gamma   90.00
#
_symmetry.space_group_name_H-M   'P 1'
#
loop_
_entity.id
_entity.type
_entity.pdbx_description
1 polymer ?
#
loop_
_entity_poly.entity_id
_entity_poly.type
_entity_poly.pdbx_seq_one_letter_code
_entity_poly.pdbx_strand_id
1 'polypeptide(L)'
;MGSEEAKKQEQHTQNQQDQDTQNQPQSQPQPSPDPEKLFQEKLKELGFSSLEELKELKEKAEKASKNSPEDQKLKEELTRLQSQLKELETAYRTEKVRSSITSAAASLGVIDPDVVFLLAKEKAEVKDGKVLIDGKPTEDFLKELKEKKPYLFRASDKEGSGAGVAKEPPKEKSTEEKLSKLLKD
;
A
#
# COMPACT_ATOMS: atom_id res chain seq x y z
N MET A 1 70.98 19.56 22.19
CA MET A 1 70.97 20.96 22.66
C MET A 1 69.72 21.60 22.05
N GLY A 2 68.66 21.95 22.77
CA GLY A 2 68.38 21.94 24.21
C GLY A 2 66.89 22.18 24.48
N SER A 3 66.54 22.14 25.78
CA SER A 3 65.33 22.66 26.45
C SER A 3 64.03 21.88 26.20
N GLU A 4 63.60 20.97 27.08
CA GLU A 4 62.87 21.23 28.34
C GLU A 4 61.80 22.32 28.23
N GLU A 5 60.51 21.95 28.26
CA GLU A 5 59.67 22.12 29.45
C GLU A 5 58.29 21.46 29.29
N ALA A 6 57.76 21.01 30.42
CA ALA A 6 56.58 20.18 30.57
C ALA A 6 55.44 20.93 31.29
N LYS A 7 54.23 20.36 31.18
CA LYS A 7 52.99 20.63 31.97
C LYS A 7 52.29 21.95 31.60
N LYS A 8 50.95 22.01 31.46
CA LYS A 8 49.91 21.47 32.34
C LYS A 8 48.55 21.45 31.61
N GLN A 9 47.67 20.55 32.06
CA GLN A 9 46.26 20.37 31.69
C GLN A 9 45.45 21.68 31.72
N GLU A 10 44.46 21.82 30.83
CA GLU A 10 43.04 21.76 31.20
C GLU A 10 42.13 21.59 29.96
N GLN A 11 41.08 20.80 30.16
CA GLN A 11 40.06 20.41 29.20
C GLN A 11 39.16 21.59 28.81
N HIS A 12 38.78 21.69 27.54
CA HIS A 12 37.37 21.92 27.19
C HIS A 12 37.08 21.46 25.77
N THR A 13 36.22 20.44 25.69
CA THR A 13 35.59 19.91 24.49
C THR A 13 34.58 20.92 23.98
N GLN A 14 34.65 21.31 22.71
CA GLN A 14 33.54 22.00 22.05
C GLN A 14 33.23 21.36 20.70
N ASN A 15 32.04 20.79 20.68
CA ASN A 15 31.33 20.06 19.63
C ASN A 15 31.59 20.55 18.20
N GLN A 16 32.09 19.63 17.37
CA GLN A 16 31.65 19.48 15.99
C GLN A 16 30.42 18.57 16.01
N GLN A 17 29.31 19.05 15.49
CA GLN A 17 28.29 18.19 14.90
C GLN A 17 27.53 19.00 13.84
N ASP A 18 28.07 18.91 12.63
CA ASP A 18 27.35 19.12 11.39
C ASP A 18 26.07 18.26 11.41
N GLN A 19 24.93 18.92 11.24
CA GLN A 19 23.67 18.22 11.01
C GLN A 19 23.65 17.69 9.58
N ASP A 20 24.05 16.44 9.43
CA ASP A 20 23.67 15.60 8.30
C ASP A 20 22.14 15.52 8.27
N THR A 21 21.55 16.28 7.34
CA THR A 21 20.15 16.15 6.97
C THR A 21 20.03 14.84 6.20
N GLN A 22 19.67 13.76 6.89
CA GLN A 22 19.20 12.53 6.25
C GLN A 22 17.88 12.81 5.53
N ASN A 23 18.00 13.28 4.29
CA ASN A 23 16.99 13.12 3.25
C ASN A 23 16.81 11.61 3.04
N GLN A 24 15.88 11.00 3.77
CA GLN A 24 15.23 9.78 3.29
C GLN A 24 14.49 10.17 2.01
N PRO A 25 14.77 9.56 0.85
CA PRO A 25 13.82 9.64 -0.25
C PRO A 25 12.53 8.99 0.25
N GLN A 26 11.52 9.83 0.52
CA GLN A 26 10.15 9.38 0.65
C GLN A 26 9.85 8.62 -0.65
N SER A 27 9.81 7.30 -0.55
CA SER A 27 9.16 6.45 -1.54
C SER A 27 7.70 6.88 -1.56
N GLN A 28 7.40 7.90 -2.37
CA GLN A 28 6.05 8.14 -2.82
C GLN A 28 5.54 6.78 -3.29
N PRO A 29 4.37 6.32 -2.84
CA PRO A 29 3.76 5.16 -3.47
C PRO A 29 3.58 5.55 -4.93
N GLN A 30 4.43 5.01 -5.81
CA GLN A 30 4.16 5.06 -7.24
C GLN A 30 2.73 4.54 -7.39
N PRO A 31 1.85 5.25 -8.11
CA PRO A 31 0.52 4.73 -8.38
C PRO A 31 0.74 3.37 -9.04
N SER A 32 0.41 2.30 -8.33
CA SER A 32 0.43 0.95 -8.87
C SER A 32 -0.39 1.03 -10.15
N PRO A 33 0.13 0.59 -11.31
CA PRO A 33 -0.66 0.59 -12.53
C PRO A 33 -1.97 -0.13 -12.23
N ASP A 34 -3.08 0.55 -12.52
CA ASP A 34 -4.41 0.03 -12.28
C ASP A 34 -4.50 -1.36 -12.93
N PRO A 35 -4.74 -2.43 -12.15
CA PRO A 35 -4.70 -3.79 -12.67
C PRO A 35 -5.68 -3.96 -13.85
N GLU A 36 -6.79 -3.21 -13.86
CA GLU A 36 -7.77 -3.23 -14.95
C GLU A 36 -7.16 -2.73 -16.26
N LYS A 37 -6.33 -1.68 -16.20
CA LYS A 37 -5.66 -1.12 -17.37
C LYS A 37 -4.59 -2.05 -17.91
N LEU A 38 -3.82 -2.67 -17.02
CA LEU A 38 -2.76 -3.60 -17.40
C LEU A 38 -3.35 -4.86 -18.05
N PHE A 39 -4.51 -5.33 -17.55
CA PHE A 39 -5.27 -6.41 -18.18
C PHE A 39 -5.80 -6.02 -19.57
N GLN A 40 -6.39 -4.84 -19.73
CA GLN A 40 -6.86 -4.36 -21.04
C GLN A 40 -5.72 -4.17 -22.04
N GLU A 41 -4.58 -3.64 -21.61
CA GLU A 41 -3.40 -3.48 -22.47
C GLU A 41 -2.89 -4.84 -22.97
N LYS A 42 -2.87 -5.85 -22.10
CA LYS A 42 -2.50 -7.22 -22.46
C LYS A 42 -3.52 -7.89 -23.40
N LEU A 43 -4.81 -7.67 -23.19
CA LEU A 43 -5.84 -8.11 -24.15
C LEU A 43 -5.61 -7.49 -25.53
N LYS A 44 -5.34 -6.18 -25.56
CA LYS A 44 -5.07 -5.45 -26.80
C LYS A 44 -3.79 -5.91 -27.49
N GLU A 45 -2.73 -6.21 -26.72
CA GLU A 45 -1.48 -6.79 -27.22
C GLU A 45 -1.71 -8.16 -27.87
N LEU A 46 -2.63 -8.95 -27.32
CA LEU A 46 -3.08 -10.23 -27.91
C LEU A 46 -4.04 -10.06 -29.10
N GLY A 47 -4.42 -8.82 -29.44
CA GLY A 47 -5.30 -8.51 -30.57
C GLY A 47 -6.80 -8.57 -30.23
N PHE A 48 -7.17 -8.55 -28.95
CA PHE A 48 -8.56 -8.60 -28.50
C PHE A 48 -8.96 -7.28 -27.83
N SER A 49 -10.16 -6.79 -28.13
CA SER A 49 -10.71 -5.59 -27.52
C SER A 49 -11.42 -5.89 -26.20
N SER A 50 -11.85 -7.14 -26.01
CA SER A 50 -12.57 -7.60 -24.83
C SER A 50 -12.45 -9.11 -24.62
N LEU A 51 -12.79 -9.57 -23.42
CA LEU A 51 -12.86 -11.00 -23.09
C LEU A 51 -13.97 -11.72 -23.87
N GLU A 52 -15.06 -11.01 -24.21
CA GLU A 52 -16.18 -11.53 -25.01
C GLU A 52 -15.78 -11.87 -26.45
N GLU A 53 -15.02 -11.01 -27.15
CA GLU A 53 -14.54 -11.29 -28.52
C GLU A 53 -13.76 -12.61 -28.60
N LEU A 54 -13.01 -12.95 -27.55
CA LEU A 54 -12.24 -14.20 -27.51
C LEU A 54 -13.12 -15.43 -27.26
N LYS A 55 -14.16 -15.31 -26.43
CA LYS A 55 -15.17 -16.37 -26.28
C LYS A 55 -15.89 -16.63 -27.59
N GLU A 56 -16.23 -15.58 -28.33
CA GLU A 56 -16.84 -15.69 -29.65
C GLU A 56 -15.90 -16.37 -30.65
N LEU A 57 -14.60 -16.00 -30.65
CA LEU A 57 -13.60 -16.65 -31.49
C LEU A 57 -13.48 -18.14 -31.17
N LYS A 58 -13.49 -18.50 -29.88
CA LYS A 58 -13.51 -19.89 -29.43
C LYS A 58 -14.73 -20.62 -29.97
N GLU A 59 -15.93 -20.10 -29.76
CA GLU A 59 -17.16 -20.74 -30.20
C GLU A 59 -17.19 -20.91 -31.73
N LYS A 60 -16.69 -19.92 -32.46
CA LYS A 60 -16.59 -19.96 -33.92
C LYS A 60 -15.60 -21.01 -34.40
N ALA A 61 -14.43 -21.12 -33.77
CA ALA A 61 -13.45 -22.14 -34.10
C ALA A 61 -13.90 -23.56 -33.69
N GLU A 62 -14.60 -23.69 -32.57
CA GLU A 62 -15.14 -24.97 -32.10
C GLU A 62 -16.25 -25.47 -33.05
N LYS A 63 -17.06 -24.54 -33.59
CA LYS A 63 -18.04 -24.83 -34.66
C LYS A 63 -17.39 -25.11 -36.02
N ALA A 64 -16.30 -24.42 -36.36
CA ALA A 64 -15.59 -24.59 -37.64
C ALA A 64 -14.71 -25.84 -37.70
N SER A 65 -14.28 -26.35 -36.54
CA SER A 65 -13.30 -27.44 -36.29
C SER A 65 -13.59 -28.82 -36.92
N LYS A 66 -14.64 -28.96 -37.73
CA LYS A 66 -15.09 -30.26 -38.21
C LYS A 66 -14.33 -30.86 -39.40
N ASN A 67 -13.54 -30.16 -40.26
CA ASN A 67 -13.06 -30.80 -41.51
C ASN A 67 -11.81 -30.23 -42.25
N SER A 68 -10.78 -29.63 -41.63
CA SER A 68 -9.56 -29.22 -42.40
C SER A 68 -8.22 -29.28 -41.65
N PRO A 69 -7.08 -29.60 -42.29
CA PRO A 69 -5.73 -29.55 -41.68
C PRO A 69 -5.26 -28.13 -41.31
N GLU A 70 -5.80 -27.08 -41.94
CA GLU A 70 -5.63 -25.69 -41.48
C GLU A 70 -6.24 -25.47 -40.09
N ASP A 71 -7.21 -26.31 -39.69
CA ASP A 71 -7.83 -26.27 -38.36
C ASP A 71 -6.87 -26.74 -37.25
N GLN A 72 -5.83 -27.54 -37.55
CA GLN A 72 -4.91 -28.00 -36.52
C GLN A 72 -4.05 -26.85 -35.99
N LYS A 73 -3.46 -26.05 -36.88
CA LYS A 73 -2.71 -24.85 -36.50
C LYS A 73 -3.61 -23.83 -35.79
N LEU A 74 -4.84 -23.63 -36.29
CA LEU A 74 -5.82 -22.77 -35.63
C LEU A 74 -6.17 -23.27 -34.22
N LYS A 75 -6.40 -24.56 -34.04
CA LYS A 75 -6.70 -25.16 -32.73
C LYS A 75 -5.53 -25.01 -31.75
N GLU A 76 -4.30 -25.21 -32.22
CA GLU A 76 -3.10 -25.00 -31.40
C GLU A 76 -2.96 -23.54 -30.97
N GLU A 77 -3.14 -22.60 -31.89
CA GLU A 77 -3.08 -21.17 -31.60
C GLU A 77 -4.19 -20.73 -30.65
N LEU A 78 -5.40 -21.24 -30.81
CA LEU A 78 -6.52 -20.98 -29.92
C LEU A 78 -6.29 -21.55 -28.52
N THR A 79 -5.75 -22.77 -28.44
CA THR A 79 -5.39 -23.39 -27.15
C THR A 79 -4.29 -22.59 -26.45
N ARG A 80 -3.29 -22.11 -27.21
CA ARG A 80 -2.22 -21.25 -26.69
C ARG A 80 -2.78 -19.94 -26.15
N LEU A 81 -3.62 -19.24 -26.91
CA LEU A 81 -4.25 -17.99 -26.51
C LEU A 81 -5.16 -18.19 -25.28
N GLN A 82 -5.90 -19.30 -25.21
CA GLN A 82 -6.69 -19.64 -24.03
C GLN A 82 -5.82 -19.85 -22.78
N SER A 83 -4.69 -20.54 -22.92
CA SER A 83 -3.78 -20.74 -21.79
C SER A 83 -3.22 -19.41 -21.30
N GLN A 84 -2.76 -18.56 -22.22
CA GLN A 84 -2.24 -17.23 -21.89
C GLN A 84 -3.30 -16.35 -21.23
N LEU A 85 -4.54 -16.41 -21.71
CA LEU A 85 -5.63 -15.62 -21.13
C LEU A 85 -5.99 -16.12 -19.75
N LYS A 86 -6.09 -17.44 -19.54
CA LYS A 86 -6.39 -18.00 -18.22
C LYS A 86 -5.32 -17.63 -17.20
N GLU A 87 -4.06 -17.68 -17.60
CA GLU A 87 -2.93 -17.25 -16.77
C GLU A 87 -3.04 -15.75 -16.44
N LEU A 88 -3.30 -14.92 -17.45
CA LEU A 88 -3.46 -13.49 -17.30
C LEU A 88 -4.67 -13.13 -16.41
N GLU A 89 -5.81 -13.81 -16.58
CA GLU A 89 -7.00 -13.62 -15.76
C GLU A 89 -6.74 -14.01 -14.31
N THR A 90 -6.00 -15.10 -14.09
CA THR A 90 -5.61 -15.54 -12.74
C THR A 90 -4.68 -14.53 -12.08
N ALA A 91 -3.68 -14.03 -12.82
CA ALA A 91 -2.77 -12.99 -12.35
C ALA A 91 -3.54 -11.69 -12.05
N TYR A 92 -4.42 -11.27 -12.94
CA TYR A 92 -5.28 -10.10 -12.77
C TYR A 92 -6.15 -10.20 -11.52
N ARG A 93 -6.87 -11.32 -11.34
CA ARG A 93 -7.70 -11.54 -10.15
C ARG A 93 -6.87 -11.50 -8.88
N THR A 94 -5.71 -12.16 -8.87
CA THR A 94 -4.82 -12.20 -7.71
C THR A 94 -4.34 -10.81 -7.34
N GLU A 95 -3.89 -10.03 -8.33
CA GLU A 95 -3.38 -8.67 -8.11
C GLU A 95 -4.50 -7.70 -7.71
N LYS A 96 -5.69 -7.81 -8.33
CA LYS A 96 -6.86 -7.02 -7.96
C LYS A 96 -7.27 -7.26 -6.50
N VAL A 97 -7.34 -8.52 -6.09
CA VAL A 97 -7.62 -8.90 -4.70
C VAL A 97 -6.55 -8.34 -3.77
N ARG A 98 -5.28 -8.56 -4.10
CA ARG A 98 -4.16 -8.07 -3.29
C ARG A 98 -4.22 -6.56 -3.12
N SER A 99 -4.26 -5.83 -4.23
CA SER A 99 -4.29 -4.36 -4.26
C SER A 99 -5.47 -3.79 -3.48
N SER A 100 -6.67 -4.35 -3.67
CA SER A 100 -7.88 -3.90 -2.95
C SER A 100 -7.73 -4.08 -1.44
N ILE A 101 -7.25 -5.25 -1.02
CA ILE A 101 -7.11 -5.58 0.41
C ILE A 101 -6.00 -4.73 1.04
N THR A 102 -4.83 -4.66 0.42
CA THR A 102 -3.69 -3.93 0.99
C THR A 102 -3.95 -2.43 1.06
N SER A 103 -4.60 -1.86 0.04
CA SER A 103 -4.99 -0.45 0.02
C SER A 103 -6.01 -0.11 1.11
N ALA A 104 -7.06 -0.93 1.26
CA ALA A 104 -8.05 -0.74 2.31
C ALA A 104 -7.47 -0.95 3.72
N ALA A 105 -6.60 -1.96 3.88
CA ALA A 105 -5.90 -2.24 5.12
C ALA A 105 -4.99 -1.08 5.55
N ALA A 106 -4.19 -0.53 4.62
CA ALA A 106 -3.35 0.63 4.89
C ALA A 106 -4.19 1.84 5.33
N SER A 107 -5.33 2.07 4.67
CA SER A 107 -6.25 3.16 5.00
C SER A 107 -6.90 3.03 6.38
N LEU A 108 -7.08 1.80 6.87
CA LEU A 108 -7.63 1.50 8.21
C LEU A 108 -6.55 1.40 9.30
N GLY A 109 -5.29 1.71 8.98
CA GLY A 109 -4.20 1.72 9.95
C GLY A 109 -3.69 0.34 10.33
N VAL A 110 -3.81 -0.65 9.45
CA VAL A 110 -3.16 -1.95 9.62
C VAL A 110 -1.63 -1.78 9.64
N ILE A 111 -0.95 -2.48 10.54
CA ILE A 111 0.51 -2.46 10.71
C ILE A 111 1.19 -3.16 9.52
N ASP A 112 0.67 -4.32 9.14
CA ASP A 112 1.16 -5.13 8.01
C ASP A 112 -0.01 -5.53 7.08
N PRO A 113 -0.22 -4.79 5.97
CA PRO A 113 -1.27 -5.09 5.01
C PRO A 113 -1.11 -6.44 4.29
N ASP A 114 0.11 -6.94 4.11
CA ASP A 114 0.37 -8.22 3.42
C ASP A 114 -0.08 -9.41 4.29
N VAL A 115 0.08 -9.33 5.61
CA VAL A 115 -0.47 -10.33 6.54
C VAL A 115 -1.99 -10.41 6.45
N VAL A 116 -2.66 -9.27 6.28
CA VAL A 116 -4.12 -9.24 6.12
C VAL A 116 -4.55 -9.85 4.79
N PHE A 117 -3.82 -9.57 3.71
CA PHE A 117 -4.03 -10.25 2.43
C PHE A 117 -3.89 -11.78 2.59
N LEU A 118 -2.87 -12.28 3.28
CA LEU A 118 -2.69 -13.72 3.50
C LEU A 118 -3.85 -14.36 4.26
N LEU A 119 -4.48 -13.64 5.20
CA LEU A 119 -5.64 -14.12 5.97
C LEU A 119 -6.94 -14.11 5.15
N ALA A 120 -7.03 -13.23 4.15
CA ALA A 120 -8.23 -13.00 3.38
C ALA A 120 -8.24 -13.71 2.02
N LYS A 121 -7.07 -13.98 1.41
CA LYS A 121 -6.94 -14.45 0.02
C LYS A 121 -7.76 -15.70 -0.31
N GLU A 122 -7.89 -16.64 0.64
CA GLU A 122 -8.62 -17.90 0.42
C GLU A 122 -10.14 -17.72 0.38
N LYS A 123 -10.63 -16.62 0.98
CA LYS A 123 -12.05 -16.27 1.05
C LYS A 123 -12.41 -15.10 0.13
N ALA A 124 -11.43 -14.58 -0.59
CA ALA A 124 -11.59 -13.41 -1.43
C ALA A 124 -12.08 -13.81 -2.82
N GLU A 125 -13.08 -13.09 -3.31
CA GLU A 125 -13.64 -13.26 -4.64
C GLU A 125 -13.78 -11.90 -5.32
N VAL A 126 -13.60 -11.88 -6.64
CA VAL A 126 -13.87 -10.71 -7.48
C VAL A 126 -15.26 -10.89 -8.11
N LYS A 127 -16.23 -10.06 -7.72
CA LYS A 127 -17.57 -10.01 -8.30
C LYS A 127 -17.84 -8.60 -8.81
N ASP A 128 -18.25 -8.47 -10.07
CA ASP A 128 -18.58 -7.20 -10.71
C ASP A 128 -17.50 -6.12 -10.54
N GLY A 129 -16.23 -6.52 -10.65
CA GLY A 129 -15.05 -5.64 -10.48
C GLY A 129 -14.74 -5.25 -9.02
N LYS A 130 -15.53 -5.73 -8.05
CA LYS A 130 -15.34 -5.48 -6.62
C LYS A 130 -14.79 -6.71 -5.90
N VAL A 131 -13.96 -6.47 -4.89
CA VAL A 131 -13.40 -7.54 -4.06
C VAL A 131 -14.28 -7.73 -2.83
N LEU A 132 -14.82 -8.95 -2.69
CA LEU A 132 -15.58 -9.39 -1.53
C LEU A 132 -14.78 -10.46 -0.78
N ILE A 133 -14.85 -10.44 0.54
CA ILE A 133 -14.19 -11.41 1.43
C ILE A 133 -15.28 -12.04 2.28
N ASP A 134 -15.46 -13.35 2.16
CA ASP A 134 -16.52 -14.07 2.88
C ASP A 134 -17.93 -13.49 2.57
N GLY A 135 -18.14 -13.06 1.31
CA GLY A 135 -19.36 -12.40 0.84
C GLY A 135 -19.56 -10.96 1.30
N LYS A 136 -18.61 -10.36 2.00
CA LYS A 136 -18.69 -8.97 2.53
C LYS A 136 -17.74 -8.02 1.81
N PRO A 137 -18.02 -6.71 1.78
CA PRO A 137 -17.05 -5.70 1.33
C PRO A 137 -15.74 -5.79 2.10
N THR A 138 -14.63 -5.43 1.44
CA THR A 138 -13.28 -5.49 2.01
C THR A 138 -13.21 -4.69 3.33
N GLU A 139 -13.82 -3.52 3.39
CA GLU A 139 -13.81 -2.63 4.55
C GLU A 139 -14.52 -3.23 5.76
N ASP A 140 -15.64 -3.94 5.55
CA ASP A 140 -16.40 -4.55 6.63
C ASP A 140 -15.69 -5.77 7.20
N PHE A 141 -15.06 -6.57 6.34
CA PHE A 141 -14.15 -7.62 6.78
C PHE A 141 -13.00 -7.07 7.63
N LEU A 142 -12.40 -5.94 7.24
CA LEU A 142 -11.31 -5.32 7.98
C LEU A 142 -11.74 -4.79 9.35
N LYS A 143 -12.96 -4.25 9.48
CA LYS A 143 -13.52 -3.84 10.78
C LYS A 143 -13.71 -5.05 11.71
N GLU A 144 -14.28 -6.14 11.22
CA GLU A 144 -14.41 -7.38 12.00
C GLU A 144 -13.03 -7.96 12.36
N LEU A 145 -12.06 -7.85 11.46
CA LEU A 145 -10.70 -8.28 11.70
C LEU A 145 -10.04 -7.44 12.80
N LYS A 146 -10.34 -6.14 12.89
CA LYS A 146 -9.86 -5.26 13.96
C LYS A 146 -10.38 -5.67 15.33
N GLU A 147 -11.63 -6.08 15.43
CA GLU A 147 -12.20 -6.59 16.68
C GLU A 147 -11.59 -7.93 17.09
N LYS A 148 -11.39 -8.84 16.14
CA LYS A 148 -10.85 -10.19 16.39
C LYS A 148 -9.33 -10.21 16.61
N LYS A 149 -8.60 -9.36 15.90
CA LYS A 149 -7.13 -9.30 15.87
C LYS A 149 -6.65 -7.84 15.97
N PRO A 150 -6.91 -7.16 17.10
CA PRO A 150 -6.58 -5.74 17.26
C PRO A 150 -5.07 -5.46 17.13
N TYR A 151 -4.23 -6.44 17.45
CA TYR A 151 -2.77 -6.36 17.32
C TYR A 151 -2.27 -6.20 15.88
N LEU A 152 -3.10 -6.44 14.87
CA LEU A 152 -2.77 -6.16 13.47
C LEU A 152 -2.96 -4.69 13.10
N PHE A 153 -3.59 -3.91 13.97
CA PHE A 153 -3.93 -2.51 13.74
C PHE A 153 -3.11 -1.64 14.67
N ARG A 154 -2.74 -0.45 14.17
CA ARG A 154 -2.14 0.57 15.01
C ARG A 154 -3.14 0.96 16.10
N ALA A 155 -2.62 1.14 17.31
CA ALA A 155 -3.40 1.72 18.39
C ALA A 155 -3.92 3.08 17.91
N SER A 156 -5.17 3.39 18.25
CA SER A 156 -5.72 4.71 18.00
C SER A 156 -4.87 5.74 18.75
N ASP A 157 -4.58 6.91 18.15
CA ASP A 157 -3.84 7.99 18.80
C ASP A 157 -4.48 8.47 20.12
N LYS A 158 -5.70 8.00 20.43
CA LYS A 158 -6.40 8.23 21.70
C LYS A 158 -5.97 7.32 22.86
N GLU A 159 -5.25 6.22 22.61
CA GLU A 159 -4.88 5.23 23.63
C GLU A 159 -3.35 5.09 23.76
N GLY A 160 -2.66 6.22 23.81
CA GLY A 160 -1.27 6.30 24.22
C GLY A 160 -1.14 6.71 25.68
N SER A 161 -1.00 5.74 26.60
CA SER A 161 -0.48 6.01 27.96
C SER A 161 1.01 6.32 27.87
N GLY A 162 1.37 7.57 27.57
CA GLY A 162 2.78 7.98 27.65
C GLY A 162 3.14 9.34 27.06
N ALA A 163 2.36 9.87 26.13
CA ALA A 163 2.56 11.23 25.62
C ALA A 163 1.50 12.14 26.25
N GLY A 164 1.82 12.70 27.42
CA GLY A 164 1.03 13.80 27.96
C GLY A 164 0.88 14.84 26.87
N VAL A 165 -0.37 15.18 26.53
CA VAL A 165 -0.69 16.38 25.75
C VAL A 165 0.11 17.49 26.42
N ALA A 166 1.12 18.03 25.73
CA ALA A 166 1.84 19.18 26.22
C ALA A 166 0.78 20.27 26.40
N LYS A 167 0.38 20.51 27.65
CA LYS A 167 -0.40 21.68 28.01
C LYS A 167 0.36 22.85 27.41
N GLU A 168 -0.31 23.60 26.53
CA GLU A 168 0.18 24.91 26.13
C GLU A 168 0.64 25.64 27.40
N PRO A 169 1.87 26.19 27.42
CA PRO A 169 2.33 26.94 28.57
C PRO A 169 1.31 28.07 28.82
N PRO A 170 0.92 28.31 30.08
CA PRO A 170 -0.01 29.38 30.38
C PRO A 170 0.57 30.68 29.82
N LYS A 171 -0.23 31.39 29.00
CA LYS A 171 0.11 32.71 28.49
C LYS A 171 0.56 33.57 29.68
N GLU A 172 1.86 33.84 29.75
CA GLU A 172 2.41 34.77 30.72
C GLU A 172 1.69 36.11 30.50
N LYS A 173 1.01 36.58 31.54
CA LYS A 173 0.48 37.94 31.56
C LYS A 173 1.65 38.88 31.30
N SER A 174 1.56 39.61 30.19
CA SER A 174 2.56 40.60 29.77
C SER A 174 2.94 41.49 30.95
N THR A 175 4.24 41.77 31.07
CA THR A 175 4.87 42.66 32.05
C THR A 175 4.16 44.00 32.21
N GLU A 176 3.41 44.43 31.20
CA GLU A 176 2.49 45.58 31.20
C GLU A 176 1.45 45.55 32.34
N GLU A 177 0.86 44.39 32.64
CA GLU A 177 -0.20 44.25 33.66
C GLU A 177 0.38 44.35 35.08
N LYS A 178 1.65 43.96 35.27
CA LYS A 178 2.38 44.08 36.55
C LYS A 178 2.85 45.51 36.80
N LEU A 179 3.32 46.22 35.78
CA LEU A 179 3.72 47.64 35.88
C LEU A 179 2.52 48.54 36.18
N SER A 180 1.37 48.28 35.56
CA SER A 180 0.15 49.06 35.78
C SER A 180 -0.40 49.00 37.21
N LYS A 181 -0.08 47.93 37.95
CA LYS A 181 -0.46 47.77 39.37
C LYS A 181 0.51 48.43 40.34
N LEU A 182 1.77 48.61 39.95
CA LEU A 182 2.80 49.19 40.81
C LEU A 182 2.82 50.73 40.79
N LEU A 183 2.22 51.34 39.77
CA LEU A 183 2.08 52.81 39.67
C LEU A 183 0.73 53.35 40.22
N LYS A 184 -0.07 52.51 40.88
CA LYS A 184 -1.38 52.90 41.43
C LYS A 184 -1.47 52.89 42.96
N ASP A 185 -0.36 52.71 43.66
CA ASP A 185 -0.24 52.97 45.10
C ASP A 185 0.62 54.23 45.34
#